data_AF-A0A7E4UML2-F1
#
_entry.id   AF-A0A7E4UML2-F1
#
_cell.length_a   1.000
_cell.length_b   1.000
_cell.length_c   1.000
_cell.angle_alpha   90.00
_cell.angle_beta   90.00
_cell.angle_gamma   90.00
#
_symmetry.space_group_name_H-M   'P 1'
#
loop_
_entity.id
_entity.type
_entity.pdbx_description
1 polymer ?
#
loop_
_entity_poly.entity_id
_entity_poly.type
_entity_poly.pdbx_seq_one_letter_code
_entity_poly.pdbx_strand_id
1 'polypeptide(L)'
;MRGHLQTESTTTMASTRKRTRASSSSSEDSDADTGLNNSTNAPRKALKVFEIRDLVTQLRAECGSELPRLSARHDVSKLVEKYKSLEPFKDLVNDPDFDRQWKLLFGYATRPKNITLADSTQILNNFLENGHVVTFFEGFPKKARRAIDYYVSEKKTPNSTVADSGKLRKQFTTDPDAEIYRKKADADRDRFARELQAFNDNNQERLSEPQKEYIRQRIRNLAVKADGTTKRPRKSRKTAFDWYKDLNAAEFADLPEEKRDRKLLKKYNKLSEAELAIFEKLAGNKKSE
;
A
#
# COMPACT_ATOMS: atom_id res chain seq x y z
N MET A 1 16.71 64.49 3.02
CA MET A 1 17.82 64.77 3.97
C MET A 1 17.81 63.66 5.01
N ARG A 2 18.93 62.96 5.22
CA ARG A 2 19.84 63.07 6.40
C ARG A 2 19.10 63.01 7.75
N GLY A 3 19.44 61.98 8.55
CA GLY A 3 18.86 61.71 9.87
C GLY A 3 19.41 60.40 10.48
N HIS A 4 20.74 60.25 10.53
CA HIS A 4 21.41 59.12 11.17
C HIS A 4 21.50 59.35 12.68
N LEU A 5 21.32 58.30 13.49
CA LEU A 5 21.99 58.14 14.78
C LEU A 5 22.29 56.66 15.04
N GLN A 6 23.56 56.38 15.35
CA GLN A 6 24.09 55.21 16.07
C GLN A 6 24.27 55.65 17.55
N THR A 7 24.66 54.87 18.56
CA THR A 7 25.26 53.52 18.72
C THR A 7 24.38 52.70 19.72
N GLU A 8 24.77 51.73 20.57
CA GLU A 8 25.99 50.97 20.91
C GLU A 8 25.53 49.60 21.47
N SER A 9 25.92 48.43 20.95
CA SER A 9 27.19 47.68 21.16
C SER A 9 27.48 47.21 22.60
N THR A 10 27.03 46.01 22.95
CA THR A 10 27.66 45.08 23.92
C THR A 10 27.10 43.67 23.63
N THR A 11 27.82 42.71 23.05
CA THR A 11 29.07 42.04 23.48
C THR A 11 28.90 41.19 24.74
N THR A 12 28.79 39.85 24.58
CA THR A 12 29.57 38.83 25.35
C THR A 12 29.40 37.42 24.75
N MET A 13 30.53 36.85 24.33
CA MET A 13 30.92 35.42 24.20
C MET A 13 29.93 34.32 23.74
N ALA A 14 30.05 33.97 22.46
CA ALA A 14 30.57 32.69 21.94
C ALA A 14 30.44 31.37 22.76
N SER A 15 30.00 30.30 22.06
CA SER A 15 30.37 28.91 22.38
C SER A 15 30.57 28.08 21.09
N THR A 16 31.76 28.20 20.49
CA THR A 16 32.07 27.61 19.18
C THR A 16 32.68 26.22 19.31
N ARG A 17 31.85 25.16 19.29
CA ARG A 17 32.37 23.78 19.21
C ARG A 17 32.82 23.41 17.79
N LYS A 18 34.05 23.82 17.45
CA LYS A 18 34.88 23.10 16.48
C LYS A 18 34.90 21.60 16.85
N ARG A 19 34.67 20.71 15.89
CA ARG A 19 35.30 19.38 15.88
C ARG A 19 36.19 19.29 14.65
N THR A 20 37.44 18.93 14.89
CA THR A 20 38.51 18.96 13.89
C THR A 20 38.44 17.75 12.97
N ARG A 21 38.60 18.01 11.67
CA ARG A 21 38.97 17.00 10.68
C ARG A 21 40.47 16.68 10.88
N ALA A 22 40.78 15.44 11.26
CA ALA A 22 42.13 14.90 11.21
C ALA A 22 42.25 13.94 10.02
N SER A 23 43.43 13.80 9.42
CA SER A 23 43.63 13.02 8.20
C SER A 23 45.04 12.41 8.15
N SER A 24 45.15 11.15 8.57
CA SER A 24 46.35 10.29 8.52
C SER A 24 45.88 8.88 8.94
N SER A 25 45.64 7.91 8.05
CA SER A 25 46.58 7.14 7.19
C SER A 25 47.15 5.90 7.91
N SER A 26 46.87 4.70 7.37
CA SER A 26 47.54 3.39 7.61
C SER A 26 47.88 3.01 9.06
N SER A 27 47.40 1.89 9.61
CA SER A 27 47.67 0.55 9.06
C SER A 27 46.62 -0.53 9.40
N GLU A 28 46.87 -1.70 8.83
CA GLU A 28 46.29 -3.05 8.94
C GLU A 28 45.65 -3.53 10.27
N ASP A 29 44.81 -4.56 10.08
CA ASP A 29 44.44 -5.67 10.98
C ASP A 29 43.94 -5.41 12.41
N SER A 30 42.64 -5.65 12.61
CA SER A 30 42.17 -6.53 13.69
C SER A 30 40.73 -7.02 13.44
N ASP A 31 40.47 -8.30 13.72
CA ASP A 31 39.12 -8.87 13.72
C ASP A 31 38.24 -8.28 14.84
N ALA A 32 36.96 -8.06 14.52
CA ALA A 32 35.90 -7.77 15.50
C ALA A 32 34.62 -8.50 15.11
N ASP A 33 34.59 -9.79 15.46
CA ASP A 33 33.44 -10.69 15.40
C ASP A 33 32.12 -10.03 15.88
N THR A 34 31.05 -10.17 15.10
CA THR A 34 29.67 -10.01 15.57
C THR A 34 28.71 -11.07 14.99
N GLY A 35 29.02 -12.33 15.28
CA GLY A 35 27.99 -13.27 15.74
C GLY A 35 27.11 -13.93 14.68
N LEU A 36 27.66 -14.94 14.01
CA LEU A 36 26.88 -16.13 13.62
C LEU A 36 27.55 -17.37 14.19
N ASN A 37 27.21 -17.68 15.45
CA ASN A 37 27.70 -18.85 16.17
C ASN A 37 27.44 -20.15 15.41
N ASN A 38 28.39 -21.08 15.52
CA ASN A 38 28.29 -22.42 14.96
C ASN A 38 27.04 -23.15 15.44
N SER A 39 26.27 -23.70 14.50
CA SER A 39 25.35 -24.80 14.77
C SER A 39 25.18 -25.69 13.54
N THR A 40 25.46 -26.98 13.73
CA THR A 40 25.35 -28.10 12.77
C THR A 40 26.15 -28.01 11.47
N ASN A 41 27.09 -28.95 11.30
CA ASN A 41 27.65 -29.36 10.00
C ASN A 41 26.62 -30.19 9.20
N ALA A 42 25.42 -29.65 8.98
CA ALA A 42 24.59 -30.14 7.89
C ALA A 42 25.22 -29.69 6.56
N PRO A 43 25.27 -30.53 5.52
CA PRO A 43 25.66 -30.06 4.19
C PRO A 43 24.71 -28.92 3.81
N ARG A 44 25.26 -27.74 3.47
CA ARG A 44 24.45 -26.63 2.97
C ARG A 44 23.77 -27.12 1.69
N LYS A 45 22.46 -27.42 1.77
CA LYS A 45 21.65 -27.85 0.63
C LYS A 45 22.00 -26.97 -0.57
N ALA A 46 22.40 -27.61 -1.68
CA ALA A 46 22.87 -26.90 -2.86
C ALA A 46 21.83 -25.85 -3.25
N LEU A 47 22.28 -24.60 -3.42
CA LEU A 47 21.36 -23.52 -3.73
C LEU A 47 20.73 -23.78 -5.11
N LYS A 48 19.40 -23.69 -5.17
CA LYS A 48 18.57 -23.81 -6.39
C LYS A 48 18.73 -22.62 -7.33
N VAL A 49 19.99 -22.26 -7.64
CA VAL A 49 20.37 -21.05 -8.38
C VAL A 49 19.89 -21.14 -9.84
N PHE A 50 19.89 -22.34 -10.42
CA PHE A 50 19.40 -22.57 -11.78
C PHE A 50 17.88 -22.41 -11.82
N GLU A 51 17.13 -23.10 -10.95
CA GLU A 51 15.67 -23.00 -10.92
C GLU A 51 15.18 -21.59 -10.59
N ILE A 52 15.91 -20.85 -9.74
CA ILE A 52 15.63 -19.44 -9.43
C ILE A 52 16.00 -18.52 -10.62
N ARG A 53 17.09 -18.80 -11.34
CA ARG A 53 17.47 -18.07 -12.56
C ARG A 53 16.45 -18.29 -13.68
N ASP A 54 15.97 -19.52 -13.84
CA ASP A 54 15.00 -19.88 -14.86
C ASP A 54 13.65 -19.22 -14.55
N LEU A 55 13.24 -19.20 -13.28
CA LEU A 55 12.10 -18.40 -12.82
C LEU A 55 12.25 -16.91 -13.16
N VAL A 56 13.39 -16.27 -12.84
CA VAL A 56 13.64 -14.86 -13.20
C VAL A 56 13.61 -14.64 -14.72
N THR A 57 14.12 -15.59 -15.50
CA THR A 57 14.19 -15.51 -16.97
C THR A 57 12.80 -15.60 -17.59
N GLN A 58 12.01 -16.58 -17.17
CA GLN A 58 10.68 -16.85 -17.72
C GLN A 58 9.66 -15.81 -17.26
N LEU A 59 9.75 -15.33 -16.02
CA LEU A 59 8.99 -14.16 -15.55
C LEU A 59 9.27 -12.91 -16.40
N ARG A 60 10.54 -12.67 -16.78
CA ARG A 60 10.92 -11.54 -17.64
C ARG A 60 10.42 -11.71 -19.08
N ALA A 61 10.39 -12.93 -19.60
CA ALA A 61 9.84 -13.23 -20.92
C ALA A 61 8.31 -13.01 -20.96
N GLU A 62 7.58 -13.50 -19.95
CA GLU A 62 6.11 -13.46 -19.93
C GLU A 62 5.51 -12.13 -19.42
N CYS A 63 6.23 -11.40 -18.57
CA CYS A 63 5.79 -10.09 -18.08
C CYS A 63 6.39 -8.91 -18.88
N GLY A 64 7.42 -9.15 -19.70
CA GLY A 64 8.16 -8.09 -20.40
C GLY A 64 8.74 -7.06 -19.43
N SER A 65 8.38 -5.79 -19.60
CA SER A 65 8.68 -4.70 -18.67
C SER A 65 7.73 -4.63 -17.47
N GLU A 66 6.50 -5.17 -17.60
CA GLU A 66 5.46 -5.11 -16.56
C GLU A 66 5.46 -6.37 -15.67
N LEU A 67 6.63 -6.65 -15.07
CA LEU A 67 6.63 -7.48 -13.85
C LEU A 67 5.61 -6.92 -12.86
N PRO A 68 4.68 -7.72 -12.31
CA PRO A 68 3.77 -7.27 -11.27
C PRO A 68 4.56 -6.61 -10.14
N ARG A 69 3.99 -5.62 -9.43
CA ARG A 69 4.65 -4.93 -8.31
C ARG A 69 4.89 -5.86 -7.11
N LEU A 70 5.85 -6.75 -7.25
CA LEU A 70 6.35 -7.69 -6.26
C LEU A 70 7.24 -6.92 -5.28
N SER A 71 6.61 -6.33 -4.26
CA SER A 71 7.38 -5.95 -3.08
C SER A 71 8.03 -7.22 -2.48
N ALA A 72 9.14 -7.07 -1.75
CA ALA A 72 9.86 -8.18 -1.11
C ALA A 72 9.05 -8.95 -0.02
N ARG A 73 7.74 -8.63 0.12
CA ARG A 73 6.77 -9.28 1.02
C ARG A 73 5.67 -10.05 0.27
N HIS A 74 5.68 -10.12 -1.06
CA HIS A 74 4.80 -11.05 -1.77
C HIS A 74 5.35 -12.45 -1.59
N ASP A 75 4.48 -13.41 -1.28
CA ASP A 75 4.86 -14.82 -1.29
C ASP A 75 5.33 -15.21 -2.68
N VAL A 76 6.54 -15.74 -2.77
CA VAL A 76 7.06 -16.34 -4.01
C VAL A 76 6.11 -17.44 -4.46
N SER A 77 5.53 -18.18 -3.50
CA SER A 77 4.47 -19.16 -3.70
C SER A 77 3.26 -18.63 -4.48
N LYS A 78 2.85 -17.36 -4.34
CA LYS A 78 1.73 -16.79 -5.13
C LYS A 78 2.11 -16.49 -6.57
N LEU A 79 3.39 -16.19 -6.81
CA LEU A 79 3.94 -16.00 -8.14
C LEU A 79 4.12 -17.36 -8.84
N VAL A 80 4.78 -18.30 -8.16
CA VAL A 80 4.96 -19.69 -8.63
C VAL A 80 3.61 -20.40 -8.79
N GLU A 81 2.61 -20.12 -7.93
CA GLU A 81 1.23 -20.59 -8.14
C GLU A 81 0.57 -20.02 -9.40
N LYS A 82 0.76 -18.73 -9.70
CA LYS A 82 0.24 -18.14 -10.95
C LYS A 82 0.85 -18.82 -12.18
N TYR A 83 2.11 -19.25 -12.09
CA TYR A 83 2.90 -19.83 -13.18
C TYR A 83 3.05 -21.36 -13.10
N LYS A 84 2.29 -22.05 -12.23
CA LYS A 84 2.42 -23.50 -11.94
C LYS A 84 2.08 -24.45 -13.09
N SER A 85 1.46 -23.93 -14.16
CA SER A 85 1.19 -24.69 -15.38
C SER A 85 2.39 -24.78 -16.32
N LEU A 86 3.46 -24.06 -16.02
CA LEU A 86 4.68 -24.01 -16.82
C LEU A 86 5.77 -24.86 -16.17
N GLU A 87 6.55 -25.55 -16.98
CA GLU A 87 7.82 -26.11 -16.52
C GLU A 87 8.88 -24.99 -16.50
N PRO A 88 9.79 -24.95 -15.49
CA PRO A 88 9.98 -25.94 -14.41
C PRO A 88 9.15 -25.69 -13.12
N PHE A 89 8.19 -24.74 -13.10
CA PHE A 89 7.57 -24.25 -11.85
C PHE A 89 6.51 -25.15 -11.22
N LYS A 90 5.98 -26.10 -11.99
CA LYS A 90 4.97 -27.09 -11.58
C LYS A 90 5.23 -27.72 -10.20
N ASP A 91 6.48 -28.10 -9.93
CA ASP A 91 6.87 -28.79 -8.69
C ASP A 91 7.40 -27.82 -7.60
N LEU A 92 7.63 -26.55 -7.94
CA LEU A 92 8.21 -25.54 -7.03
C LEU A 92 7.17 -24.79 -6.20
N VAL A 93 5.87 -24.89 -6.53
CA VAL A 93 4.76 -24.23 -5.79
C VAL A 93 4.77 -24.59 -4.30
N ASN A 94 5.10 -25.85 -4.01
CA ASN A 94 4.97 -26.48 -2.69
C ASN A 94 6.33 -26.72 -2.01
N ASP A 95 7.44 -26.19 -2.55
CA ASP A 95 8.77 -26.38 -1.98
C ASP A 95 9.09 -25.29 -0.92
N PRO A 96 9.11 -25.62 0.39
CA PRO A 96 9.41 -24.64 1.44
C PRO A 96 10.88 -24.21 1.46
N ASP A 97 11.80 -25.02 0.90
CA ASP A 97 13.19 -24.61 0.73
C ASP A 97 13.35 -23.64 -0.47
N PHE A 98 12.45 -23.66 -1.47
CA PHE A 98 12.52 -22.75 -2.62
C PHE A 98 12.23 -21.29 -2.23
N ASP A 99 11.11 -21.02 -1.54
CA ASP A 99 10.78 -19.65 -1.07
C ASP A 99 11.86 -19.10 -0.11
N ARG A 100 12.39 -19.95 0.77
CA ARG A 100 13.53 -19.62 1.65
C ARG A 100 14.78 -19.23 0.84
N GLN A 101 15.12 -20.00 -0.20
CA GLN A 101 16.30 -19.74 -1.03
C GLN A 101 16.12 -18.53 -1.95
N TRP A 102 14.92 -18.30 -2.49
CA TRP A 102 14.59 -17.06 -3.19
C TRP A 102 14.80 -15.86 -2.28
N LYS A 103 14.21 -15.87 -1.08
CA LYS A 103 14.35 -14.78 -0.10
C LYS A 103 15.82 -14.52 0.28
N LEU A 104 16.64 -15.57 0.37
CA LEU A 104 18.08 -15.47 0.61
C LEU A 104 18.83 -14.83 -0.58
N LEU A 105 18.63 -15.32 -1.81
CA LEU A 105 19.31 -14.82 -3.01
C LEU A 105 18.85 -13.41 -3.38
N PHE A 106 17.55 -13.14 -3.35
CA PHE A 106 16.97 -11.80 -3.53
C PHE A 106 17.54 -10.83 -2.48
N GLY A 107 17.52 -11.21 -1.21
CA GLY A 107 18.12 -10.45 -0.10
C GLY A 107 19.65 -10.36 -0.11
N TYR A 108 20.32 -11.01 -1.06
CA TYR A 108 21.74 -10.81 -1.38
C TYR A 108 21.89 -9.87 -2.58
N ALA A 109 21.13 -10.07 -3.66
CA ALA A 109 21.15 -9.23 -4.86
C ALA A 109 20.74 -7.78 -4.55
N THR A 110 19.67 -7.56 -3.78
CA THR A 110 19.18 -6.20 -3.47
C THR A 110 19.92 -5.50 -2.32
N ARG A 111 21.17 -5.88 -2.04
CA ARG A 111 22.01 -5.19 -1.05
C ARG A 111 22.63 -3.94 -1.69
N PRO A 112 22.69 -2.77 -1.02
CA PRO A 112 23.24 -1.55 -1.64
C PRO A 112 24.64 -1.69 -2.24
N LYS A 113 25.49 -2.54 -1.66
CA LYS A 113 26.85 -2.82 -2.18
C LYS A 113 26.91 -3.78 -3.38
N ASN A 114 25.79 -4.38 -3.77
CA ASN A 114 25.67 -5.36 -4.85
C ASN A 114 24.80 -4.86 -6.03
N ILE A 115 24.17 -3.69 -5.90
CA ILE A 115 23.36 -3.03 -6.93
C ILE A 115 24.29 -2.06 -7.70
N THR A 116 24.29 -2.08 -9.03
CA THR A 116 25.13 -1.13 -9.80
C THR A 116 24.52 0.26 -9.88
N LEU A 117 25.31 1.25 -10.32
CA LEU A 117 24.76 2.58 -10.62
C LEU A 117 23.69 2.54 -11.72
N ALA A 118 23.84 1.68 -12.73
CA ALA A 118 22.85 1.51 -13.78
C ALA A 118 21.53 0.94 -13.23
N ASP A 119 21.60 -0.14 -12.43
CA ASP A 119 20.42 -0.76 -11.81
C ASP A 119 19.69 0.22 -10.88
N SER A 120 20.46 0.93 -10.04
CA SER A 120 19.88 1.90 -9.09
C SER A 120 19.28 3.13 -9.78
N THR A 121 19.87 3.61 -10.88
CA THR A 121 19.26 4.64 -11.73
C THR A 121 17.99 4.14 -12.42
N GLN A 122 17.96 2.89 -12.91
CA GLN A 122 16.73 2.31 -13.47
C GLN A 122 15.63 2.14 -12.41
N ILE A 123 15.98 1.66 -11.21
CA ILE A 123 15.05 1.57 -10.08
C ILE A 123 14.54 2.96 -9.69
N LEU A 124 15.38 4.00 -9.73
CA LEU A 124 14.98 5.37 -9.45
C LEU A 124 14.03 5.93 -10.52
N ASN A 125 14.31 5.74 -11.82
CA ASN A 125 13.41 6.18 -12.90
C ASN A 125 12.07 5.46 -12.80
N ASN A 126 12.09 4.12 -12.69
CA ASN A 126 10.91 3.29 -12.46
C ASN A 126 10.14 3.71 -11.20
N PHE A 127 10.81 4.24 -10.17
CA PHE A 127 10.17 4.82 -8.99
C PHE A 127 9.49 6.15 -9.33
N LEU A 128 10.23 7.12 -9.87
CA LEU A 128 9.79 8.48 -10.19
C LEU A 128 8.58 8.51 -11.15
N GLU A 129 8.54 7.62 -12.14
CA GLU A 129 7.43 7.51 -13.09
C GLU A 129 6.10 7.09 -12.44
N ASN A 130 6.13 6.43 -11.27
CA ASN A 130 4.89 5.99 -10.61
C ASN A 130 4.05 7.18 -10.17
N GLY A 131 2.77 7.18 -10.56
CA GLY A 131 1.90 8.33 -10.34
C GLY A 131 1.77 8.85 -8.91
N HIS A 132 1.98 8.01 -7.89
CA HIS A 132 1.97 8.44 -6.49
C HIS A 132 3.16 9.34 -6.10
N VAL A 133 4.30 9.30 -6.81
CA VAL A 133 5.50 10.08 -6.47
C VAL A 133 5.30 11.58 -6.67
N VAL A 134 4.29 11.97 -7.47
CA VAL A 134 3.88 13.37 -7.61
C VAL A 134 3.53 14.04 -6.27
N THR A 135 3.20 13.29 -5.22
CA THR A 135 2.97 13.86 -3.88
C THR A 135 4.23 14.40 -3.20
N PHE A 136 5.42 14.13 -3.75
CA PHE A 136 6.70 14.69 -3.30
C PHE A 136 7.16 15.90 -4.14
N PHE A 137 6.42 16.26 -5.21
CA PHE A 137 6.81 17.36 -6.09
C PHE A 137 6.56 18.71 -5.39
N GLU A 138 7.42 19.69 -5.69
CA GLU A 138 7.23 21.06 -5.23
C GLU A 138 5.89 21.62 -5.74
N GLY A 139 5.21 22.38 -4.89
CA GLY A 139 3.87 22.89 -5.17
C GLY A 139 2.75 21.85 -5.08
N PHE A 140 3.02 20.55 -4.81
CA PHE A 140 1.95 19.57 -4.68
C PHE A 140 1.01 19.91 -3.50
N PRO A 141 -0.32 19.96 -3.70
CA PRO A 141 -1.26 20.43 -2.68
C PRO A 141 -1.26 19.65 -1.37
N LYS A 142 -1.36 20.38 -0.25
CA LYS A 142 -1.44 19.78 1.08
C LYS A 142 -2.79 19.09 1.27
N LYS A 143 -2.75 17.77 1.50
CA LYS A 143 -3.92 16.91 1.68
C LYS A 143 -4.91 17.47 2.71
N ALA A 144 -6.18 17.57 2.31
CA ALA A 144 -7.27 18.01 3.18
C ALA A 144 -7.35 17.23 4.51
N ARG A 145 -7.60 17.97 5.58
CA ARG A 145 -7.80 17.50 6.96
C ARG A 145 -9.23 16.98 7.12
N ARG A 146 -9.44 16.03 8.04
CA ARG A 146 -10.78 15.55 8.37
C ARG A 146 -11.40 16.42 9.46
N ALA A 147 -12.73 16.45 9.53
CA ALA A 147 -13.48 17.18 10.56
C ALA A 147 -13.00 16.90 11.98
N ILE A 148 -12.84 15.60 12.29
CA ILE A 148 -12.29 15.12 13.56
C ILE A 148 -10.86 15.61 13.86
N ASP A 149 -10.05 15.90 12.83
CA ASP A 149 -8.69 16.40 12.99
C ASP A 149 -8.66 17.92 13.24
N TYR A 150 -9.68 18.67 12.80
CA TYR A 150 -9.91 20.06 13.23
C TYR A 150 -10.42 20.11 14.66
N TYR A 151 -11.43 19.29 15.00
CA TYR A 151 -11.99 19.17 16.35
C TYR A 151 -10.88 18.90 17.37
N VAL A 152 -10.04 17.90 17.12
CA VAL A 152 -8.91 17.54 18.00
C VAL A 152 -7.83 18.63 18.04
N SER A 153 -7.67 19.50 17.04
CA SER A 153 -6.71 20.60 17.13
C SER A 153 -7.25 21.82 17.88
N GLU A 154 -8.56 22.09 17.80
CA GLU A 154 -9.18 23.28 18.40
C GLU A 154 -9.65 23.04 19.84
N LYS A 155 -10.09 21.82 20.18
CA LYS A 155 -10.49 21.43 21.54
C LYS A 155 -9.33 20.90 22.39
N LYS A 156 -8.08 20.94 21.88
CA LYS A 156 -6.87 20.54 22.63
C LYS A 156 -6.33 21.69 23.46
N THR A 157 -6.00 21.41 24.72
CA THR A 157 -5.16 22.30 25.54
C THR A 157 -3.67 22.06 25.24
N PRO A 158 -2.78 23.03 25.52
CA PRO A 158 -1.33 22.87 25.30
C PRO A 158 -0.72 21.64 25.98
N ASN A 159 -1.26 21.25 27.15
CA ASN A 159 -0.78 20.11 27.94
C ASN A 159 -1.56 18.79 27.64
N SER A 160 -2.39 18.74 26.60
CA SER A 160 -3.20 17.56 26.26
C SER A 160 -2.38 16.38 25.75
N THR A 161 -2.53 15.22 26.39
CA THR A 161 -1.77 14.00 26.06
C THR A 161 -2.26 13.31 24.77
N VAL A 162 -1.54 12.27 24.35
CA VAL A 162 -2.01 11.35 23.30
C VAL A 162 -3.30 10.63 23.71
N ALA A 163 -3.47 10.29 25.00
CA ALA A 163 -4.70 9.68 25.50
C ALA A 163 -5.90 10.63 25.42
N ASP A 164 -5.71 11.92 25.73
CA ASP A 164 -6.76 12.94 25.63
C ASP A 164 -7.15 13.21 24.18
N SER A 165 -6.18 13.12 23.27
CA SER A 165 -6.44 13.09 21.82
C SER A 165 -7.41 11.96 21.44
N GLY A 166 -7.29 10.79 22.10
CA GLY A 166 -8.21 9.65 21.94
C GLY A 166 -9.60 9.89 22.54
N LYS A 167 -9.70 10.59 23.68
CA LYS A 167 -10.97 11.00 24.30
C LYS A 167 -11.75 11.96 23.37
N LEU A 168 -11.09 13.01 22.90
CA LEU A 168 -11.64 13.98 21.94
C LEU A 168 -12.14 13.30 20.65
N ARG A 169 -11.39 12.32 20.12
CA ARG A 169 -11.83 11.54 18.94
C ARG A 169 -13.10 10.71 19.17
N LYS A 170 -13.42 10.32 20.41
CA LYS A 170 -14.69 9.67 20.77
C LYS A 170 -15.82 10.68 20.97
N GLN A 171 -15.53 11.83 21.58
CA GLN A 171 -16.52 12.89 21.81
C GLN A 171 -17.06 13.49 20.50
N PHE A 172 -16.24 13.56 19.44
CA PHE A 172 -16.62 14.05 18.12
C PHE A 172 -17.86 13.37 17.48
N THR A 173 -18.24 12.15 17.87
CA THR A 173 -19.46 11.51 17.36
C THR A 173 -20.75 11.94 18.05
N THR A 174 -20.66 12.60 19.22
CA THR A 174 -21.81 13.01 20.05
C THR A 174 -21.84 14.52 20.36
N ASP A 175 -20.75 15.23 20.10
CA ASP A 175 -20.64 16.69 20.31
C ASP A 175 -21.47 17.46 19.25
N PRO A 176 -22.39 18.37 19.62
CA PRO A 176 -23.18 19.14 18.67
C PRO A 176 -22.32 20.06 17.77
N ASP A 177 -21.15 20.51 18.23
CA ASP A 177 -20.24 21.34 17.43
C ASP A 177 -19.65 20.56 16.24
N ALA A 178 -19.73 19.22 16.23
CA ALA A 178 -19.13 18.37 15.20
C ALA A 178 -19.55 18.75 13.77
N GLU A 179 -20.73 19.37 13.59
CA GLU A 179 -21.22 19.85 12.30
C GLU A 179 -20.44 21.08 11.78
N ILE A 180 -19.98 21.97 12.67
CA ILE A 180 -19.10 23.10 12.31
C ILE A 180 -17.78 22.56 11.74
N TYR A 181 -17.26 21.51 12.35
CA TYR A 181 -16.03 20.85 11.93
C TYR A 181 -16.18 20.04 10.63
N ARG A 182 -17.37 19.50 10.33
CA ARG A 182 -17.68 18.90 9.02
C ARG A 182 -17.62 19.96 7.92
N LYS A 183 -18.35 21.07 8.08
CA LYS A 183 -18.33 22.20 7.15
C LYS A 183 -16.92 22.77 6.91
N LYS A 184 -16.09 22.89 7.97
CA LYS A 184 -14.65 23.23 7.83
C LYS A 184 -13.89 22.24 6.95
N ALA A 185 -14.09 20.94 7.13
CA ALA A 185 -13.40 19.89 6.39
C ALA A 185 -13.91 19.71 4.95
N ASP A 186 -15.18 19.97 4.67
CA ASP A 186 -15.71 19.98 3.31
C ASP A 186 -15.17 21.19 2.52
N ALA A 187 -15.12 22.38 3.12
CA ALA A 187 -14.46 23.54 2.51
C ALA A 187 -12.95 23.31 2.27
N ASP A 188 -12.26 22.61 3.18
CA ASP A 188 -10.85 22.22 3.04
C ASP A 188 -10.64 21.17 1.94
N ARG A 189 -11.57 20.20 1.80
CA ARG A 189 -11.64 19.23 0.69
C ARG A 189 -11.83 19.93 -0.66
N ASP A 190 -12.72 20.92 -0.72
CA ASP A 190 -13.10 21.60 -1.96
C ASP A 190 -12.07 22.67 -2.36
N ARG A 191 -11.27 23.18 -1.41
CA ARG A 191 -10.01 23.87 -1.73
C ARG A 191 -8.98 22.89 -2.28
N PHE A 192 -8.72 21.78 -1.59
CA PHE A 192 -7.74 20.75 -2.03
C PHE A 192 -8.06 20.16 -3.42
N ALA A 193 -9.33 20.01 -3.78
CA ALA A 193 -9.75 19.60 -5.13
C ALA A 193 -9.38 20.64 -6.19
N ARG A 194 -9.62 21.94 -5.94
CA ARG A 194 -9.22 23.04 -6.84
C ARG A 194 -7.71 23.20 -6.94
N GLU A 195 -7.00 23.07 -5.81
CA GLU A 195 -5.53 23.07 -5.79
C GLU A 195 -4.95 21.90 -6.61
N LEU A 196 -5.54 20.70 -6.53
CA LEU A 196 -5.13 19.55 -7.35
C LEU A 196 -5.40 19.75 -8.84
N GLN A 197 -6.52 20.38 -9.20
CA GLN A 197 -6.84 20.71 -10.59
C GLN A 197 -5.82 21.72 -11.13
N ALA A 198 -5.60 22.83 -10.44
CA ALA A 198 -4.59 23.82 -10.82
C ALA A 198 -3.17 23.24 -10.89
N PHE A 199 -2.79 22.35 -9.96
CA PHE A 199 -1.50 21.65 -10.02
C PHE A 199 -1.39 20.73 -11.25
N ASN A 200 -2.44 19.97 -11.56
CA ASN A 200 -2.51 19.11 -12.74
C ASN A 200 -2.33 19.94 -14.02
N ASP A 201 -3.07 21.04 -14.13
CA ASP A 201 -3.16 21.83 -15.36
C ASP A 201 -1.85 22.59 -15.61
N ASN A 202 -1.28 23.21 -14.56
CA ASN A 202 0.00 23.93 -14.63
C ASN A 202 1.23 23.01 -14.86
N ASN A 203 1.08 21.68 -14.83
CA ASN A 203 2.19 20.73 -15.00
C ASN A 203 1.92 19.66 -16.09
N GLN A 204 0.94 19.85 -16.99
CA GLN A 204 0.59 18.83 -18.01
C GLN A 204 1.79 18.37 -18.87
N GLU A 205 2.75 19.24 -19.15
CA GLU A 205 3.95 18.91 -19.95
C GLU A 205 5.05 18.20 -19.15
N ARG A 206 5.06 18.37 -17.83
CA ARG A 206 6.12 17.86 -16.93
C ARG A 206 5.77 16.54 -16.24
N LEU A 207 4.49 16.16 -16.27
CA LEU A 207 3.97 14.95 -15.64
C LEU A 207 3.94 13.78 -16.64
N SER A 208 4.29 12.58 -16.20
CA SER A 208 4.03 11.35 -16.95
C SER A 208 2.53 11.02 -16.94
N GLU A 209 1.99 10.30 -17.94
CA GLU A 209 0.57 9.91 -17.92
C GLU A 209 0.15 9.12 -16.67
N PRO A 210 0.98 8.21 -16.09
CA PRO A 210 0.70 7.61 -14.78
C PRO A 210 0.52 8.63 -13.65
N GLN A 211 1.28 9.74 -13.64
CA GLN A 211 1.15 10.83 -12.67
C GLN A 211 -0.11 11.67 -12.93
N LYS A 212 -0.41 12.00 -14.18
CA LYS A 212 -1.66 12.70 -14.55
C LYS A 212 -2.88 11.86 -14.18
N GLU A 213 -2.92 10.58 -14.53
CA GLU A 213 -4.05 9.70 -14.20
C GLU A 213 -4.17 9.48 -12.68
N TYR A 214 -3.07 9.42 -11.92
CA TYR A 214 -3.14 9.42 -10.46
C TYR A 214 -3.84 10.68 -9.90
N ILE A 215 -3.56 11.87 -10.46
CA ILE A 215 -4.23 13.11 -10.05
C ILE A 215 -5.68 13.14 -10.53
N ARG A 216 -5.97 12.80 -11.80
CA ARG A 216 -7.32 12.71 -12.37
C ARG A 216 -8.20 11.72 -11.58
N GLN A 217 -7.67 10.59 -11.13
CA GLN A 217 -8.35 9.67 -10.21
C GLN A 217 -8.57 10.30 -8.83
N ARG A 218 -7.59 11.01 -8.29
CA ARG A 218 -7.69 11.64 -6.97
C ARG A 218 -8.73 12.76 -6.93
N ILE A 219 -8.85 13.54 -8.01
CA ILE A 219 -9.89 14.56 -8.21
C ILE A 219 -11.28 13.90 -8.32
N ARG A 220 -11.45 12.88 -9.19
CA ARG A 220 -12.69 12.08 -9.26
C ARG A 220 -13.11 11.51 -7.90
N ASN A 221 -12.16 10.99 -7.12
CA ASN A 221 -12.39 10.44 -5.78
C ASN A 221 -12.70 11.48 -4.68
N LEU A 222 -12.58 12.78 -4.99
CA LEU A 222 -13.03 13.89 -4.13
C LEU A 222 -14.45 14.31 -4.52
N ALA A 223 -14.73 14.49 -5.82
CA ALA A 223 -16.06 14.83 -6.34
C ALA A 223 -17.12 13.78 -5.94
N VAL A 224 -16.84 12.49 -6.15
CA VAL A 224 -17.70 11.35 -5.78
C VAL A 224 -17.99 11.23 -4.27
N LYS A 225 -17.33 12.06 -3.43
CA LYS A 225 -17.58 12.18 -1.98
C LYS A 225 -18.25 13.49 -1.57
N ALA A 226 -18.37 14.46 -2.46
CA ALA A 226 -19.26 15.61 -2.29
C ALA A 226 -20.72 15.16 -2.46
N ASP A 227 -21.00 14.37 -3.52
CA ASP A 227 -22.36 13.97 -3.92
C ASP A 227 -23.01 12.90 -3.02
N GLY A 228 -22.39 12.56 -1.87
CA GLY A 228 -22.92 11.65 -0.82
C GLY A 228 -23.16 10.18 -1.20
N THR A 229 -23.11 9.83 -2.48
CA THR A 229 -23.79 8.66 -3.07
C THR A 229 -22.90 7.43 -3.29
N THR A 230 -21.75 7.33 -2.61
CA THR A 230 -20.91 6.11 -2.62
C THR A 230 -20.60 5.56 -1.23
N LYS A 231 -21.64 5.36 -0.42
CA LYS A 231 -21.69 4.10 0.35
C LYS A 231 -21.70 2.96 -0.68
N ARG A 232 -20.52 2.37 -0.98
CA ARG A 232 -20.45 1.06 -1.66
C ARG A 232 -21.49 0.17 -0.97
N PRO A 233 -22.44 -0.46 -1.70
CA PRO A 233 -23.38 -1.35 -1.05
C PRO A 233 -22.55 -2.40 -0.31
N ARG A 234 -22.75 -2.50 1.01
CA ARG A 234 -22.29 -3.66 1.76
C ARG A 234 -22.94 -4.84 1.04
N LYS A 235 -22.14 -5.73 0.43
CA LYS A 235 -22.68 -6.93 -0.22
C LYS A 235 -23.64 -7.56 0.78
N SER A 236 -24.91 -7.68 0.40
CA SER A 236 -25.92 -8.37 1.21
C SER A 236 -25.35 -9.74 1.58
N ARG A 237 -25.59 -10.19 2.81
CA ARG A 237 -25.19 -11.55 3.19
C ARG A 237 -25.86 -12.51 2.21
N LYS A 238 -25.05 -13.30 1.50
CA LYS A 238 -25.55 -14.34 0.62
C LYS A 238 -26.42 -15.28 1.45
N THR A 239 -27.66 -15.44 1.04
CA THR A 239 -28.55 -16.45 1.61
C THR A 239 -28.05 -17.84 1.23
N ALA A 240 -28.56 -18.87 1.89
CA ALA A 240 -28.28 -20.26 1.51
C ALA A 240 -28.66 -20.53 0.03
N PHE A 241 -29.75 -19.91 -0.45
CA PHE A 241 -30.13 -19.95 -1.87
C PHE A 241 -29.16 -19.20 -2.79
N ASP A 242 -28.54 -18.09 -2.35
CA ASP A 242 -27.53 -17.41 -3.17
C ASP A 242 -26.24 -18.25 -3.31
N TRP A 243 -25.83 -18.96 -2.25
CA TRP A 243 -24.74 -19.94 -2.33
C TRP A 243 -25.09 -21.11 -3.25
N TYR A 244 -26.35 -21.58 -3.24
CA TYR A 244 -26.83 -22.59 -4.17
C TYR A 244 -26.79 -22.11 -5.63
N LYS A 245 -27.18 -20.84 -5.89
CA LYS A 245 -27.09 -20.23 -7.23
C LYS A 245 -25.65 -20.04 -7.70
N ASP A 246 -24.72 -19.68 -6.82
CA ASP A 246 -23.29 -19.62 -7.16
C ASP A 246 -22.77 -20.99 -7.63
N LEU A 247 -23.07 -22.05 -6.84
CA LEU A 247 -22.60 -23.40 -7.11
C LEU A 247 -23.17 -23.98 -8.41
N ASN A 248 -24.42 -23.62 -8.74
CA ASN A 248 -25.15 -24.10 -9.92
C ASN A 248 -25.23 -23.02 -11.01
N ALA A 249 -24.31 -22.05 -11.06
CA ALA A 249 -24.37 -20.91 -11.99
C ALA A 249 -24.34 -21.29 -13.48
N ALA A 250 -23.87 -22.48 -13.82
CA ALA A 250 -23.92 -23.05 -15.17
C ALA A 250 -25.26 -23.70 -15.52
N GLU A 251 -26.09 -24.06 -14.53
CA GLU A 251 -27.42 -24.62 -14.80
C GLU A 251 -28.38 -23.54 -15.29
N PHE A 252 -29.04 -23.84 -16.42
CA PHE A 252 -29.99 -22.94 -17.08
C PHE A 252 -29.39 -21.57 -17.44
N ALA A 253 -28.08 -21.50 -17.71
CA ALA A 253 -27.37 -20.29 -18.14
C ALA A 253 -27.82 -19.78 -19.53
N ASP A 254 -28.54 -20.61 -20.29
CA ASP A 254 -29.26 -20.28 -21.52
C ASP A 254 -30.53 -19.43 -21.30
N LEU A 255 -31.03 -19.37 -20.06
CA LEU A 255 -32.30 -18.70 -19.75
C LEU A 255 -32.10 -17.29 -19.18
N PRO A 256 -33.05 -16.36 -19.43
CA PRO A 256 -33.13 -15.10 -18.72
C PRO A 256 -33.12 -15.30 -17.21
N GLU A 257 -32.39 -14.44 -16.48
CA GLU A 257 -32.10 -14.55 -15.05
C GLU A 257 -33.33 -14.87 -14.19
N GLU A 258 -34.45 -14.18 -14.41
CA GLU A 258 -35.69 -14.43 -13.67
C GLU A 258 -36.25 -15.86 -13.89
N LYS A 259 -36.12 -16.41 -15.10
CA LYS A 259 -36.55 -17.78 -15.44
C LYS A 259 -35.56 -18.82 -14.90
N ARG A 260 -34.25 -18.51 -14.89
CA ARG A 260 -33.20 -19.32 -14.25
C ARG A 260 -33.44 -19.42 -12.74
N ASP A 261 -33.55 -18.29 -12.04
CA ASP A 261 -33.73 -18.25 -10.58
C ASP A 261 -35.05 -18.94 -10.16
N ARG A 262 -36.15 -18.80 -10.92
CA ARG A 262 -37.40 -19.57 -10.71
C ARG A 262 -37.23 -21.09 -10.89
N LYS A 263 -36.31 -21.56 -11.74
CA LYS A 263 -35.97 -23.00 -11.88
C LYS A 263 -35.04 -23.47 -10.76
N LEU A 264 -33.99 -22.71 -10.45
CA LEU A 264 -33.05 -23.02 -9.37
C LEU A 264 -33.75 -23.07 -8.01
N LEU A 265 -34.69 -22.16 -7.72
CA LEU A 265 -35.48 -22.19 -6.48
C LEU A 265 -36.35 -23.45 -6.39
N LYS A 266 -36.89 -23.94 -7.52
CA LYS A 266 -37.64 -25.22 -7.59
C LYS A 266 -36.76 -26.47 -7.43
N LYS A 267 -35.44 -26.37 -7.64
CA LYS A 267 -34.49 -27.42 -7.26
C LYS A 267 -34.06 -27.28 -5.80
N TYR A 268 -33.75 -26.07 -5.34
CA TYR A 268 -33.37 -25.77 -3.96
C TYR A 268 -34.43 -26.29 -2.97
N ASN A 269 -35.70 -25.99 -3.21
CA ASN A 269 -36.84 -26.46 -2.40
C ASN A 269 -37.12 -27.98 -2.53
N LYS A 270 -36.27 -28.74 -3.25
CA LYS A 270 -36.32 -30.21 -3.38
C LYS A 270 -35.04 -30.90 -2.89
N LEU A 271 -34.05 -30.13 -2.41
CA LEU A 271 -32.89 -30.69 -1.74
C LEU A 271 -33.31 -31.41 -0.45
N SER A 272 -32.55 -32.43 -0.06
CA SER A 272 -32.72 -33.07 1.24
C SER A 272 -32.33 -32.11 2.38
N GLU A 273 -32.84 -32.38 3.58
CA GLU A 273 -32.49 -31.62 4.79
C GLU A 273 -30.97 -31.60 5.06
N ALA A 274 -30.28 -32.69 4.74
CA ALA A 274 -28.83 -32.80 4.85
C ALA A 274 -28.08 -31.86 3.87
N GLU A 275 -28.58 -31.69 2.65
CA GLU A 275 -28.01 -30.78 1.65
C GLU A 275 -28.35 -29.32 1.99
N LEU A 276 -29.59 -29.03 2.37
CA LEU A 276 -30.01 -27.69 2.84
C LEU A 276 -29.16 -27.23 4.03
N ALA A 277 -28.87 -28.13 4.98
CA ALA A 277 -28.01 -27.84 6.12
C ALA A 277 -26.57 -27.46 5.73
N ILE A 278 -26.08 -27.80 4.53
CA ILE A 278 -24.78 -27.32 4.03
C ILE A 278 -24.88 -25.86 3.61
N PHE A 279 -25.90 -25.49 2.82
CA PHE A 279 -26.10 -24.12 2.37
C PHE A 279 -26.46 -23.16 3.51
N GLU A 280 -27.25 -23.61 4.49
CA GLU A 280 -27.52 -22.84 5.72
C GLU A 280 -26.28 -22.68 6.60
N LYS A 281 -25.39 -23.69 6.68
CA LYS A 281 -24.07 -23.53 7.32
C LYS A 281 -23.19 -22.51 6.58
N LEU A 282 -23.22 -22.48 5.25
CA LEU A 282 -22.48 -21.48 4.45
C LEU A 282 -23.04 -20.06 4.60
N ALA A 283 -24.35 -19.89 4.75
CA ALA A 283 -24.98 -18.60 5.06
C ALA A 283 -24.75 -18.18 6.53
N GLY A 284 -24.76 -19.15 7.45
CA GLY A 284 -24.57 -18.96 8.89
C GLY A 284 -23.12 -18.75 9.34
N ASN A 285 -22.14 -19.17 8.53
CA ASN A 285 -20.70 -19.07 8.84
C ASN A 285 -20.21 -17.61 8.84
N LYS A 286 -20.47 -16.93 9.95
CA LYS A 286 -19.79 -15.69 10.34
C LYS A 286 -18.29 -15.98 10.45
N LYS A 287 -17.46 -15.27 9.69
CA LYS A 287 -16.17 -14.85 10.25
C LYS A 287 -16.47 -13.95 11.45
N SER A 288 -16.02 -14.37 12.64
CA SER A 288 -15.92 -13.52 13.82
C SER A 288 -14.64 -12.70 13.72
N GLU A 289 -14.75 -11.53 13.07
CA GLU A 289 -13.74 -10.46 12.99
C GLU A 289 -14.44 -9.12 13.25
#